data_AF-A0A072PQZ3-F1
#
_entry.id   AF-A0A072PQZ3-F1
#
_cell.length_a   1.000
_cell.length_b   1.000
_cell.length_c   1.000
_cell.angle_alpha   90.00
_cell.angle_beta   90.00
_cell.angle_gamma   90.00
#
_symmetry.space_group_name_H-M   'P 1'
#
loop_
_entity.id
_entity.type
_entity.pdbx_description
1 polymer ?
#
loop_
_entity_poly.entity_id
_entity_poly.type
_entity_poly.pdbx_seq_one_letter_code
_entity_poly.pdbx_strand_id
1 'polypeptide(L)'
;MSPTVLDSFRGDLLSTLPFTRSANAFNSIDEYIQIHRGEDLVLKIAPDVAHPVISVVFPSAVQDPCVFHCFLAAAQSLYEFRRSPWPPERSSVMSHLQGKAFSALQQRLSAPSAHLDDGVLYSIIHLMIAAGGQYDSAAVKSHLIGIRQIIVLRGGLGNTPAHQTIRGILTVIEYFNALDQYLDGSPDDLEAIPSSQLDYARHPFSPRLCKLIATLPDGFAEVALSGRISVQCIQLLSSVASWQSLINESPTTSSGSSDQTRDRLCRLFCDPRECARNAVLILLYMKRSGKPLGLEYIICIGLAICVRHLSQENRTSLFDNKLLDSMMKNIKAIKSPQPSDSEAILWLSLIVNWRTQSIHPVKKADDVLDLVITKFPGLQTWKKVSTVCQKFWWFDCLKDDLEKCWRKSFER
;
A
#
# COMPACT_ATOMS: atom_id res chain seq x y z
N MET A 1 -7.33 11.25 29.81
CA MET A 1 -7.47 10.73 28.42
C MET A 1 -8.59 11.50 27.76
N SER A 2 -8.31 12.19 26.66
CA SER A 2 -9.36 12.88 25.90
C SER A 2 -10.02 11.86 24.95
N PRO A 3 -11.36 11.73 24.97
CA PRO A 3 -12.07 10.86 24.04
C PRO A 3 -11.81 11.29 22.59
N THR A 4 -11.68 10.32 21.71
CA THR A 4 -11.63 10.52 20.25
C THR A 4 -13.01 10.26 19.64
N VAL A 5 -13.21 10.71 18.39
CA VAL A 5 -14.48 10.52 17.65
C VAL A 5 -14.82 9.02 17.47
N LEU A 6 -13.85 8.12 17.68
CA LEU A 6 -14.00 6.66 17.66
C LEU A 6 -14.67 6.07 18.89
N ASP A 7 -14.81 6.79 20.00
CA ASP A 7 -15.32 6.25 21.27
C ASP A 7 -16.87 6.11 21.30
N SER A 8 -17.53 6.05 20.14
CA SER A 8 -18.98 5.79 20.02
C SER A 8 -19.25 4.28 19.89
N PHE A 9 -19.19 3.59 21.02
CA PHE A 9 -19.16 2.12 21.07
C PHE A 9 -20.49 1.45 20.69
N ARG A 10 -20.46 0.52 19.73
CA ARG A 10 -21.54 -0.46 19.48
C ARG A 10 -21.34 -1.72 20.33
N GLY A 11 -21.44 -1.60 21.66
CA GLY A 11 -21.19 -2.70 22.60
C GLY A 11 -22.08 -3.93 22.38
N ASP A 12 -23.32 -3.73 21.91
CA ASP A 12 -24.32 -4.80 21.83
C ASP A 12 -24.04 -5.85 20.75
N LEU A 13 -23.50 -5.46 19.59
CA LEU A 13 -23.23 -6.39 18.49
C LEU A 13 -22.01 -7.28 18.77
N LEU A 14 -20.99 -6.73 19.44
CA LEU A 14 -19.75 -7.45 19.73
C LEU A 14 -19.90 -8.41 20.93
N SER A 15 -20.92 -8.23 21.77
CA SER A 15 -21.20 -9.09 22.93
C SER A 15 -21.42 -10.58 22.59
N THR A 16 -21.74 -10.88 21.32
CA THR A 16 -21.97 -12.23 20.80
C THR A 16 -20.70 -12.93 20.29
N LEU A 17 -19.57 -12.21 20.25
CA LEU A 17 -18.32 -12.78 19.76
C LEU A 17 -17.76 -13.84 20.72
N PRO A 18 -17.20 -14.93 20.17
CA PRO A 18 -16.72 -16.03 20.98
C PRO A 18 -15.54 -15.58 21.87
N PHE A 19 -15.58 -15.94 23.15
CA PHE A 19 -14.45 -15.82 24.11
C PHE A 19 -14.04 -14.42 24.62
N THR A 20 -14.73 -13.34 24.26
CA THR A 20 -14.43 -11.98 24.78
C THR A 20 -15.37 -11.57 25.91
N ARG A 21 -14.84 -11.47 27.15
CA ARG A 21 -15.55 -10.90 28.32
C ARG A 21 -14.88 -9.64 28.90
N SER A 22 -13.78 -9.15 28.31
CA SER A 22 -13.12 -7.92 28.77
C SER A 22 -13.52 -6.72 27.90
N ALA A 23 -13.90 -5.61 28.53
CA ALA A 23 -14.29 -4.38 27.85
C ALA A 23 -13.20 -3.85 26.88
N ASN A 24 -11.92 -4.05 27.22
CA ASN A 24 -10.79 -3.58 26.42
C ASN A 24 -10.65 -4.31 25.07
N ALA A 25 -10.99 -5.60 25.00
CA ALA A 25 -10.90 -6.35 23.75
C ALA A 25 -11.93 -5.85 22.72
N PHE A 26 -13.13 -5.46 23.16
CA PHE A 26 -14.17 -4.94 22.27
C PHE A 26 -13.77 -3.61 21.63
N ASN A 27 -13.12 -2.72 22.38
CA ASN A 27 -12.63 -1.44 21.84
C ASN A 27 -11.57 -1.66 20.75
N SER A 28 -10.67 -2.63 20.94
CA SER A 28 -9.64 -2.93 19.94
C SER A 28 -10.21 -3.48 18.64
N ILE A 29 -11.24 -4.32 18.71
CA ILE A 29 -11.92 -4.90 17.54
C ILE A 29 -12.75 -3.83 16.82
N ASP A 30 -13.54 -3.05 17.56
CA ASP A 30 -14.37 -2.00 16.98
C ASP A 30 -13.50 -1.00 16.21
N GLU A 31 -12.43 -0.49 16.84
CA GLU A 31 -11.50 0.42 16.18
C GLU A 31 -10.81 -0.21 14.96
N TYR A 32 -10.42 -1.49 15.05
CA TYR A 32 -9.86 -2.20 13.90
C TYR A 32 -10.85 -2.22 12.72
N ILE A 33 -12.13 -2.49 12.98
CA ILE A 33 -13.18 -2.48 11.96
C ILE A 33 -13.40 -1.05 11.44
N GLN A 34 -13.52 -0.04 12.32
CA GLN A 34 -13.75 1.35 11.91
C GLN A 34 -12.64 1.87 10.99
N ILE A 35 -11.38 1.56 11.31
CA ILE A 35 -10.23 1.95 10.50
C ILE A 35 -10.31 1.38 9.09
N HIS A 36 -10.66 0.10 8.96
CA HIS A 36 -10.78 -0.53 7.65
C HIS A 36 -12.06 -0.16 6.90
N ARG A 37 -13.14 0.25 7.60
CA ARG A 37 -14.33 0.84 6.95
C ARG A 37 -14.02 2.21 6.34
N GLY A 38 -13.22 3.00 7.05
CA GLY A 38 -12.78 4.32 6.60
C GLY A 38 -11.54 4.30 5.70
N GLU A 39 -11.01 3.13 5.35
CA GLU A 39 -9.85 2.99 4.46
C GLU A 39 -10.28 3.13 3.01
N ASP A 40 -9.74 4.15 2.35
CA ASP A 40 -9.87 4.31 0.91
C ASP A 40 -8.84 3.44 0.19
N LEU A 41 -9.30 2.57 -0.70
CA LEU A 41 -8.45 1.85 -1.65
C LEU A 41 -7.81 2.84 -2.64
N VAL A 42 -7.14 2.30 -3.67
CA VAL A 42 -6.55 3.11 -4.74
C VAL A 42 -7.60 4.06 -5.36
N LEU A 43 -7.18 5.30 -5.63
CA LEU A 43 -8.01 6.36 -6.21
C LEU A 43 -9.28 6.76 -5.43
N LYS A 44 -9.26 6.71 -4.09
CA LYS A 44 -10.44 7.04 -3.23
C LYS A 44 -11.65 6.14 -3.46
N ILE A 45 -11.44 4.90 -3.89
CA ILE A 45 -12.51 3.89 -3.90
C ILE A 45 -12.81 3.51 -2.45
N ALA A 46 -14.01 3.83 -1.97
CA ALA A 46 -14.47 3.57 -0.60
C ALA A 46 -15.39 2.32 -0.56
N PRO A 47 -14.88 1.15 -0.12
CA PRO A 47 -15.66 -0.09 -0.10
C PRO A 47 -16.57 -0.26 1.14
N ASP A 48 -16.39 0.54 2.19
CA ASP A 48 -17.09 0.41 3.48
C ASP A 48 -17.07 -1.04 4.00
N VAL A 49 -18.24 -1.68 4.20
CA VAL A 49 -18.35 -3.04 4.73
C VAL A 49 -17.83 -4.11 3.77
N ALA A 50 -17.68 -3.79 2.48
CA ALA A 50 -17.15 -4.72 1.49
C ALA A 50 -15.61 -4.76 1.48
N HIS A 51 -14.94 -3.93 2.29
CA HIS A 51 -13.48 -3.91 2.40
C HIS A 51 -12.95 -5.33 2.68
N PRO A 52 -11.93 -5.84 1.95
CA PRO A 52 -11.52 -7.25 2.07
C PRO A 52 -11.13 -7.71 3.48
N VAL A 53 -10.56 -6.82 4.31
CA VAL A 53 -10.30 -7.14 5.72
C VAL A 53 -11.60 -7.39 6.49
N ILE A 54 -12.67 -6.66 6.18
CA ILE A 54 -13.96 -6.79 6.86
C ILE A 54 -14.81 -7.90 6.25
N SER A 55 -14.83 -8.03 4.92
CA SER A 55 -15.70 -8.96 4.21
C SER A 55 -15.12 -10.37 4.07
N VAL A 56 -13.80 -10.53 4.27
CA VAL A 56 -13.10 -11.82 4.16
C VAL A 56 -12.45 -12.18 5.49
N VAL A 57 -11.51 -11.36 5.99
CA VAL A 57 -10.69 -11.72 7.16
C VAL A 57 -11.51 -11.82 8.44
N PHE A 58 -12.33 -10.81 8.72
CA PHE A 58 -13.11 -10.79 9.95
C PHE A 58 -14.09 -11.99 10.06
N PRO A 59 -14.90 -12.33 9.04
CA PRO A 59 -15.72 -13.55 9.05
C PRO A 59 -14.90 -14.83 9.27
N SER A 60 -13.76 -14.97 8.58
CA SER A 60 -12.87 -16.11 8.77
C SER A 60 -12.32 -16.18 10.19
N ALA A 61 -11.97 -15.03 10.78
CA ALA A 61 -11.49 -14.97 12.16
C ALA A 61 -12.58 -15.36 13.16
N VAL A 62 -13.81 -14.88 13.02
CA VAL A 62 -14.91 -15.20 13.96
C VAL A 62 -15.31 -16.68 13.90
N GLN A 63 -15.14 -17.33 12.74
CA GLN A 63 -15.47 -18.74 12.55
C GLN A 63 -14.37 -19.71 13.02
N ASP A 64 -13.14 -19.23 13.21
CA ASP A 64 -11.97 -20.06 13.53
C ASP A 64 -11.30 -19.59 14.83
N PRO A 65 -11.33 -20.39 15.92
CA PRO A 65 -10.77 -19.97 17.21
C PRO A 65 -9.28 -19.60 17.19
N CYS A 66 -8.47 -20.29 16.38
CA CYS A 66 -7.04 -20.00 16.27
C CYS A 66 -6.81 -18.66 15.57
N VAL A 67 -7.51 -18.43 14.45
CA VAL A 67 -7.44 -17.16 13.72
C VAL A 67 -7.99 -16.03 14.59
N PHE A 68 -9.07 -16.25 15.33
CA PHE A 68 -9.64 -15.25 16.24
C PHE A 68 -8.63 -14.78 17.30
N HIS A 69 -7.92 -15.69 17.95
CA HIS A 69 -6.91 -15.33 18.93
C HIS A 69 -5.78 -14.49 18.33
N CYS A 70 -5.32 -14.85 17.13
CA CYS A 70 -4.30 -14.07 16.43
C CYS A 70 -4.82 -12.70 16.00
N PHE A 71 -6.05 -12.63 15.50
CA PHE A 71 -6.75 -11.39 15.14
C PHE A 71 -6.86 -10.45 16.33
N LEU A 72 -7.27 -10.94 17.50
CA LEU A 72 -7.36 -10.14 18.73
C LEU A 72 -6.00 -9.57 19.14
N ALA A 73 -4.93 -10.36 19.05
CA ALA A 73 -3.58 -9.88 19.35
C ALA A 73 -3.16 -8.75 18.39
N ALA A 74 -3.48 -8.88 17.09
CA ALA A 74 -3.22 -7.83 16.10
C ALA A 74 -4.03 -6.55 16.38
N ALA A 75 -5.34 -6.69 16.61
CA ALA A 75 -6.23 -5.56 16.91
C ALA A 75 -5.78 -4.82 18.17
N GLN A 76 -5.49 -5.55 19.25
CA GLN A 76 -4.99 -4.97 20.50
C GLN A 76 -3.64 -4.27 20.30
N SER A 77 -2.71 -4.89 19.57
CA SER A 77 -1.41 -4.28 19.30
C SER A 77 -1.53 -2.96 18.54
N LEU A 78 -2.39 -2.89 17.52
CA LEU A 78 -2.64 -1.66 16.77
C LEU A 78 -3.34 -0.60 17.63
N TYR A 79 -4.28 -1.01 18.47
CA TYR A 79 -4.99 -0.15 19.41
C TYR A 79 -4.04 0.52 20.41
N GLU A 80 -3.13 -0.27 20.99
CA GLU A 80 -2.07 0.22 21.89
C GLU A 80 -1.07 1.09 21.13
N PHE A 81 -0.61 0.63 19.97
CA PHE A 81 0.33 1.38 19.14
C PHE A 81 -0.15 2.81 18.90
N ARG A 82 -1.42 3.01 18.55
CA ARG A 82 -1.99 4.34 18.28
C ARG A 82 -2.13 5.24 19.51
N ARG A 83 -2.00 4.70 20.72
CA ARG A 83 -2.15 5.43 21.99
C ARG A 83 -0.87 5.53 22.80
N SER A 84 0.10 4.66 22.53
CA SER A 84 1.35 4.64 23.28
C SER A 84 2.31 5.75 22.79
N PRO A 85 3.01 6.44 23.72
CA PRO A 85 4.18 7.23 23.40
C PRO A 85 5.30 6.32 22.90
N TRP A 86 6.28 6.90 22.21
CA TRP A 86 7.47 6.15 21.79
C TRP A 86 8.48 6.05 22.94
N PRO A 87 9.09 4.88 23.21
CA PRO A 87 8.79 3.56 22.64
C PRO A 87 7.54 2.93 23.28
N PRO A 88 6.75 2.11 22.55
CA PRO A 88 5.58 1.48 23.12
C PRO A 88 5.97 0.37 24.11
N GLU A 89 5.48 0.47 25.34
CA GLU A 89 5.56 -0.63 26.30
C GLU A 89 4.46 -1.67 26.03
N ARG A 90 4.81 -2.96 26.15
CA ARG A 90 3.86 -4.05 25.98
C ARG A 90 2.96 -4.13 27.21
N SER A 91 1.64 -4.05 27.02
CA SER A 91 0.71 -4.25 28.13
C SER A 91 0.64 -5.73 28.55
N SER A 92 0.18 -5.97 29.78
CA SER A 92 -0.12 -7.33 30.25
C SER A 92 -1.25 -7.98 29.45
N VAL A 93 -2.22 -7.18 28.99
CA VAL A 93 -3.32 -7.63 28.12
C VAL A 93 -2.77 -8.13 26.79
N MET A 94 -1.90 -7.34 26.16
CA MET A 94 -1.27 -7.70 24.90
C MET A 94 -0.43 -8.98 25.03
N SER A 95 0.37 -9.06 26.09
CA SER A 95 1.20 -10.25 26.37
C SER A 95 0.36 -11.52 26.54
N HIS A 96 -0.77 -11.43 27.24
CA HIS A 96 -1.70 -12.55 27.43
C HIS A 96 -2.36 -12.99 26.11
N LEU A 97 -2.86 -12.04 25.31
CA LEU A 97 -3.46 -12.33 24.01
C LEU A 97 -2.46 -12.97 23.05
N GLN A 98 -1.24 -12.45 23.02
CA GLN A 98 -0.17 -12.98 22.18
C GLN A 98 0.23 -14.40 22.61
N GLY A 99 0.32 -14.67 23.91
CA GLY A 99 0.58 -16.03 24.43
C GLY A 99 -0.48 -17.03 23.99
N LYS A 100 -1.77 -16.66 24.07
CA LYS A 100 -2.87 -17.51 23.57
C LYS A 100 -2.80 -17.74 22.06
N ALA A 101 -2.51 -16.69 21.29
CA ALA A 101 -2.37 -16.77 19.84
C ALA A 101 -1.24 -17.73 19.44
N PHE A 102 -0.08 -17.64 20.10
CA PHE A 102 1.04 -18.54 19.86
C PHE A 102 0.71 -19.99 20.17
N SER A 103 0.13 -20.27 21.35
CA SER A 103 -0.25 -21.64 21.72
C SER A 103 -1.25 -22.24 20.73
N ALA A 104 -2.25 -21.46 20.31
CA ALA A 104 -3.26 -21.91 19.34
C ALA A 104 -2.62 -22.20 17.96
N LEU A 105 -1.72 -21.34 17.48
CA LEU A 105 -1.03 -21.56 16.21
C LEU A 105 -0.08 -22.76 16.28
N GLN A 106 0.68 -22.92 17.37
CA GLN A 106 1.57 -24.07 17.56
C GLN A 106 0.80 -25.39 17.54
N GLN A 107 -0.35 -25.45 18.22
CA GLN A 107 -1.23 -26.61 18.17
C GLN A 107 -1.70 -26.88 16.74
N ARG A 108 -2.11 -25.86 16.00
CA ARG A 108 -2.55 -26.01 14.60
C ARG A 108 -1.42 -26.50 13.68
N LEU A 109 -0.22 -25.96 13.84
CA LEU A 109 0.97 -26.34 13.07
C LEU A 109 1.43 -27.77 13.33
N SER A 110 1.02 -28.39 14.44
CA SER A 110 1.33 -29.80 14.73
C SER A 110 0.64 -30.79 13.79
N ALA A 111 -0.39 -30.34 13.04
CA ALA A 111 -1.08 -31.18 12.08
C ALA A 111 -0.22 -31.41 10.82
N PRO A 112 -0.12 -32.66 10.29
CA PRO A 112 0.69 -32.96 9.10
C PRO A 112 0.35 -32.14 7.85
N SER A 113 -0.91 -31.77 7.69
CA SER A 113 -1.44 -30.99 6.57
C SER A 113 -1.59 -29.50 6.89
N ALA A 114 -1.02 -28.99 7.99
CA ALA A 114 -1.17 -27.61 8.42
C ALA A 114 -0.74 -26.60 7.34
N HIS A 115 0.24 -26.96 6.50
CA HIS A 115 0.70 -26.10 5.42
C HIS A 115 -0.41 -25.81 4.38
N LEU A 116 -1.40 -26.69 4.19
CA LEU A 116 -2.49 -26.50 3.23
C LEU A 116 -3.64 -25.62 3.76
N ASP A 117 -3.59 -25.24 5.03
CA ASP A 117 -4.67 -24.56 5.73
C ASP A 117 -4.54 -23.03 5.65
N ASP A 118 -5.55 -22.35 5.11
CA ASP A 118 -5.58 -20.88 5.02
C ASP A 118 -5.60 -20.19 6.40
N GLY A 119 -6.16 -20.85 7.42
CA GLY A 119 -6.17 -20.31 8.77
C GLY A 119 -4.77 -20.19 9.38
N VAL A 120 -3.82 -21.04 8.97
CA VAL A 120 -2.40 -20.88 9.35
C VAL A 120 -1.82 -19.59 8.76
N LEU A 121 -2.12 -19.28 7.50
CA LEU A 121 -1.65 -18.05 6.85
C LEU A 121 -2.26 -16.81 7.51
N TYR A 122 -3.56 -16.82 7.78
CA TYR A 122 -4.21 -15.72 8.51
C TYR A 122 -3.60 -15.53 9.91
N SER A 123 -3.39 -16.61 10.66
CA SER A 123 -2.80 -16.52 12.00
C SER A 123 -1.40 -15.92 11.98
N ILE A 124 -0.53 -16.36 11.06
CA ILE A 124 0.83 -15.81 10.95
C ILE A 124 0.80 -14.34 10.53
N ILE A 125 -0.09 -13.95 9.60
CA ILE A 125 -0.26 -12.54 9.20
C ILE A 125 -0.64 -11.65 10.39
N HIS A 126 -1.60 -12.07 11.21
CA HIS A 126 -2.00 -11.28 12.36
C HIS A 126 -0.90 -11.22 13.44
N LEU A 127 -0.14 -12.29 13.64
CA LEU A 127 1.04 -12.26 14.51
C LEU A 127 2.12 -11.31 13.98
N MET A 128 2.31 -11.20 12.66
CA MET A 128 3.19 -10.18 12.07
C MET A 128 2.69 -8.77 12.33
N ILE A 129 1.38 -8.52 12.20
CA ILE A 129 0.78 -7.21 12.51
C ILE A 129 0.99 -6.88 14.00
N ALA A 130 0.77 -7.85 14.88
CA ALA A 130 1.00 -7.70 16.32
C ALA A 130 2.47 -7.44 16.66
N ALA A 131 3.41 -8.10 16.01
CA ALA A 131 4.84 -7.83 16.17
C ALA A 131 5.22 -6.44 15.65
N GLY A 132 4.68 -6.04 14.49
CA GLY A 132 4.91 -4.73 13.88
C GLY A 132 4.41 -3.58 14.75
N GLY A 133 3.21 -3.67 15.34
CA GLY A 133 2.70 -2.66 16.27
C GLY A 133 3.53 -2.51 17.54
N GLN A 134 4.32 -3.54 17.90
CA GLN A 134 5.25 -3.55 19.03
C GLN A 134 6.70 -3.22 18.63
N TYR A 135 6.96 -2.86 17.37
CA TYR A 135 8.29 -2.61 16.82
C TYR A 135 9.27 -3.78 16.97
N ASP A 136 8.76 -5.01 17.01
CA ASP A 136 9.57 -6.22 17.08
C ASP A 136 9.95 -6.69 15.66
N SER A 137 10.93 -6.02 15.07
CA SER A 137 11.38 -6.28 13.71
C SER A 137 11.93 -7.71 13.53
N ALA A 138 12.53 -8.28 14.58
CA ALA A 138 13.02 -9.66 14.56
C ALA A 138 11.85 -10.67 14.45
N ALA A 139 10.78 -10.48 15.23
CA ALA A 139 9.59 -11.31 15.13
C ALA A 139 8.89 -11.17 13.77
N VAL A 140 8.77 -9.95 13.24
CA VAL A 140 8.22 -9.71 11.89
C VAL A 140 9.02 -10.48 10.83
N LYS A 141 10.36 -10.40 10.85
CA LYS A 141 11.23 -11.11 9.91
C LYS A 141 11.07 -12.64 10.03
N SER A 142 11.05 -13.17 11.25
CA SER A 142 10.88 -14.61 11.50
C SER A 142 9.56 -15.13 10.94
N HIS A 143 8.45 -14.43 11.22
CA HIS A 143 7.14 -14.77 10.67
C HIS A 143 7.07 -14.63 9.15
N LEU A 144 7.73 -13.62 8.57
CA LEU A 144 7.80 -13.44 7.11
C LEU A 144 8.54 -14.60 6.42
N ILE A 145 9.63 -15.09 7.02
CA ILE A 145 10.33 -16.28 6.53
C ILE A 145 9.41 -17.50 6.60
N GLY A 146 8.77 -17.72 7.75
CA GLY A 146 7.88 -18.86 7.96
C GLY A 146 6.68 -18.88 7.00
N ILE A 147 6.01 -17.74 6.81
CA ILE A 147 4.85 -17.68 5.90
C ILE A 147 5.25 -17.91 4.44
N ARG A 148 6.41 -17.38 4.01
CA ARG A 148 6.94 -17.61 2.66
C ARG A 148 7.22 -19.09 2.43
N GLN A 149 7.82 -19.77 3.40
CA GLN A 149 8.06 -21.22 3.34
C GLN A 149 6.76 -22.01 3.22
N ILE A 150 5.74 -21.68 4.02
CA ILE A 150 4.42 -22.34 3.93
C ILE A 150 3.77 -22.10 2.57
N ILE A 151 3.81 -20.88 2.04
CA ILE A 151 3.30 -20.56 0.71
C ILE A 151 4.01 -21.39 -0.37
N VAL A 152 5.33 -21.55 -0.29
CA VAL A 152 6.09 -22.39 -1.21
C VAL A 152 5.68 -23.85 -1.11
N LEU A 153 5.55 -24.40 0.11
CA LEU A 153 5.12 -25.79 0.33
C LEU A 153 3.73 -26.10 -0.23
N ARG A 154 2.85 -25.09 -0.28
CA ARG A 154 1.52 -25.19 -0.89
C ARG A 154 1.52 -25.14 -2.43
N GLY A 155 2.62 -24.73 -3.05
CA GLY A 155 2.67 -24.41 -4.48
C GLY A 155 2.20 -23.00 -4.85
N GLY A 156 2.15 -22.08 -3.87
CA GLY A 156 1.75 -20.69 -4.06
C GLY A 156 0.34 -20.35 -3.58
N LEU A 157 -0.07 -19.10 -3.83
CA LEU A 157 -1.42 -18.60 -3.56
C LEU A 157 -2.20 -18.49 -4.87
N GLY A 158 -3.45 -18.96 -4.87
CA GLY A 158 -4.37 -18.81 -6.01
C GLY A 158 -4.99 -17.41 -6.13
N ASN A 159 -6.12 -17.32 -6.83
CA ASN A 159 -6.82 -16.06 -7.10
C ASN A 159 -8.18 -15.94 -6.40
N THR A 160 -8.43 -16.74 -5.37
CA THR A 160 -9.65 -16.61 -4.55
C THR A 160 -9.62 -15.30 -3.76
N PRO A 161 -10.78 -14.74 -3.36
CA PRO A 161 -10.84 -13.56 -2.49
C PRO A 161 -9.98 -13.69 -1.22
N ALA A 162 -9.96 -14.88 -0.61
CA ALA A 162 -9.11 -15.20 0.55
C ALA A 162 -7.62 -15.05 0.23
N HIS A 163 -7.15 -15.69 -0.84
CA HIS A 163 -5.75 -15.62 -1.26
C HIS A 163 -5.32 -14.22 -1.69
N GLN A 164 -6.17 -13.48 -2.42
CA GLN A 164 -5.90 -12.09 -2.78
C GLN A 164 -5.81 -11.19 -1.54
N THR A 165 -6.67 -11.41 -0.54
CA THR A 165 -6.63 -10.65 0.73
C THR A 165 -5.37 -10.97 1.53
N ILE A 166 -4.99 -12.25 1.64
CA ILE A 166 -3.73 -12.69 2.27
C ILE A 166 -2.54 -12.04 1.57
N ARG A 167 -2.49 -12.09 0.24
CA ARG A 167 -1.43 -11.46 -0.57
C ARG A 167 -1.40 -9.95 -0.36
N GLY A 168 -2.55 -9.28 -0.36
CA GLY A 168 -2.65 -7.84 -0.15
C GLY A 168 -2.19 -7.39 1.24
N ILE A 169 -2.43 -8.17 2.30
CA ILE A 169 -1.94 -7.84 3.65
C ILE A 169 -0.44 -8.11 3.77
N LEU A 170 0.01 -9.29 3.31
CA LEU A 170 1.44 -9.65 3.30
C LEU A 170 2.27 -8.58 2.57
N THR A 171 1.76 -8.10 1.43
CA THR A 171 2.39 -7.07 0.62
C THR A 171 2.57 -5.74 1.36
N VAL A 172 1.66 -5.36 2.26
CA VAL A 172 1.84 -4.15 3.09
C VAL A 172 3.03 -4.31 4.03
N ILE A 173 3.16 -5.48 4.65
CA ILE A 173 4.27 -5.78 5.56
C ILE A 173 5.60 -5.73 4.79
N GLU A 174 5.64 -6.36 3.62
CA GLU A 174 6.81 -6.32 2.74
C GLU A 174 7.13 -4.91 2.25
N TYR A 175 6.11 -4.13 1.91
CA TYR A 175 6.25 -2.72 1.51
C TYR A 175 6.92 -1.90 2.61
N PHE A 176 6.43 -1.97 3.86
CA PHE A 176 7.00 -1.18 4.95
C PHE A 176 8.41 -1.66 5.32
N ASN A 177 8.68 -2.96 5.28
CA ASN A 177 10.03 -3.49 5.51
C ASN A 177 11.02 -2.98 4.44
N ALA A 178 10.63 -3.02 3.16
CA ALA A 178 11.46 -2.50 2.07
C ALA A 178 11.64 -0.98 2.15
N LEU A 179 10.58 -0.27 2.56
CA LEU A 179 10.59 1.18 2.67
C LEU A 179 11.49 1.65 3.81
N ASP A 180 11.44 0.97 4.94
CA ASP A 180 12.28 1.25 6.09
C ASP A 180 13.78 1.09 5.75
N GLN A 181 14.16 0.03 5.05
CA GLN A 181 15.53 -0.15 4.53
C GLN A 181 15.90 0.93 3.50
N TYR A 182 15.00 1.26 2.57
CA TYR A 182 15.25 2.31 1.58
C TYR A 182 15.47 3.69 2.22
N LEU A 183 14.79 3.97 3.34
CA LEU A 183 14.87 5.24 4.06
C LEU A 183 15.88 5.25 5.23
N ASP A 184 16.76 4.25 5.29
CA ASP A 184 17.79 4.11 6.34
C ASP A 184 17.21 4.03 7.77
N GLY A 185 15.99 3.51 7.91
CA GLY A 185 15.35 3.26 9.21
C GLY A 185 15.85 2.00 9.91
N SER A 186 16.26 0.99 9.13
CA SER A 186 16.89 -0.24 9.61
C SER A 186 18.14 -0.59 8.81
N PRO A 187 19.07 -1.40 9.38
CA PRO A 187 20.21 -1.91 8.64
C PRO A 187 19.77 -2.67 7.39
N ASP A 188 20.54 -2.49 6.31
CA ASP A 188 20.26 -3.15 5.04
C ASP A 188 20.37 -4.66 5.17
N ASP A 189 19.34 -5.38 4.74
CA ASP A 189 19.23 -6.85 4.86
C ASP A 189 19.05 -7.45 3.46
N LEU A 190 20.16 -7.92 2.90
CA LEU A 190 20.24 -8.49 1.55
C LEU A 190 19.55 -9.86 1.46
N GLU A 191 19.44 -10.59 2.58
CA GLU A 191 18.80 -11.91 2.61
C GLU A 191 17.28 -11.78 2.68
N ALA A 192 16.77 -10.82 3.45
CA ALA A 192 15.33 -10.60 3.58
C ALA A 192 14.66 -10.09 2.30
N ILE A 193 15.41 -9.31 1.50
CA ILE A 193 14.92 -8.67 0.27
C ILE A 193 15.93 -8.87 -0.87
N PRO A 194 15.80 -9.99 -1.60
CA PRO A 194 16.63 -10.26 -2.78
C PRO A 194 16.39 -9.21 -3.86
N SER A 195 17.45 -8.60 -4.36
CA SER A 195 17.37 -7.69 -5.50
C SER A 195 17.34 -8.44 -6.83
N SER A 196 16.41 -8.07 -7.71
CA SER A 196 16.48 -8.41 -9.13
C SER A 196 17.28 -7.34 -9.88
N GLN A 197 18.15 -7.76 -10.79
CA GLN A 197 18.90 -6.83 -11.65
C GLN A 197 17.94 -6.03 -12.53
N LEU A 198 18.08 -4.69 -12.51
CA LEU A 198 17.34 -3.83 -13.43
C LEU A 198 17.93 -3.90 -14.84
N ASP A 199 17.06 -4.16 -15.80
CA ASP A 199 17.40 -4.22 -17.21
C ASP A 199 16.95 -2.93 -17.92
N TYR A 200 17.86 -2.28 -18.62
CA TYR A 200 17.60 -1.07 -19.38
C TYR A 200 17.72 -1.40 -20.86
N ALA A 201 16.57 -1.58 -21.49
CA ALA A 201 16.52 -1.99 -22.88
C ALA A 201 17.16 -0.95 -23.80
N ARG A 202 17.88 -1.43 -24.81
CA ARG A 202 18.42 -0.62 -25.90
C ARG A 202 17.77 -1.03 -27.21
N HIS A 203 17.78 -0.14 -28.19
CA HIS A 203 17.29 -0.48 -29.51
C HIS A 203 18.19 -1.55 -30.17
N PRO A 204 17.59 -2.49 -30.93
CA PRO A 204 16.15 -2.69 -31.12
C PRO A 204 15.46 -3.32 -29.90
N PHE A 205 14.24 -2.87 -29.59
CA PHE A 205 13.46 -3.44 -28.49
C PHE A 205 12.93 -4.84 -28.84
N SER A 206 12.87 -5.71 -27.83
CA SER A 206 12.30 -7.05 -28.01
C SER A 206 10.79 -6.96 -28.30
N PRO A 207 10.22 -7.92 -29.07
CA PRO A 207 8.78 -7.94 -29.34
C PRO A 207 7.92 -7.95 -28.07
N ARG A 208 8.41 -8.61 -27.00
CA ARG A 208 7.75 -8.62 -25.68
C ARG A 208 7.71 -7.23 -25.06
N LEU A 209 8.81 -6.48 -25.12
CA LEU A 209 8.88 -5.13 -24.59
C LEU A 209 7.98 -4.18 -25.38
N CYS A 210 7.97 -4.29 -26.72
CA CYS A 210 7.05 -3.49 -27.55
C CYS A 210 5.58 -3.72 -27.18
N LYS A 211 5.19 -4.98 -26.90
CA LYS A 211 3.84 -5.30 -26.43
C LYS A 211 3.52 -4.63 -25.09
N LEU A 212 4.46 -4.60 -24.14
CA LEU A 212 4.27 -3.91 -22.87
C LEU A 212 4.13 -2.40 -23.07
N ILE A 213 5.01 -1.79 -23.85
CA ILE A 213 4.97 -0.35 -24.14
C ILE A 213 3.64 0.05 -24.80
N ALA A 214 3.11 -0.79 -25.69
CA ALA A 214 1.82 -0.56 -26.35
C ALA A 214 0.61 -0.57 -25.39
N THR A 215 0.75 -1.06 -24.16
CA THR A 215 -0.32 -0.97 -23.14
C THR A 215 -0.29 0.33 -22.33
N LEU A 216 0.77 1.11 -22.46
CA LEU A 216 0.95 2.33 -21.70
C LEU A 216 0.22 3.51 -22.36
N PRO A 217 -0.28 4.47 -21.56
CA PRO A 217 -0.66 5.79 -22.08
C PRO A 217 0.51 6.46 -22.80
N ASP A 218 0.21 7.31 -23.79
CA ASP A 218 1.20 7.95 -24.68
C ASP A 218 2.39 8.57 -23.93
N GLY A 219 2.13 9.29 -22.83
CA GLY A 219 3.17 9.93 -22.04
C GLY A 219 4.14 8.92 -21.40
N PHE A 220 3.64 7.78 -20.90
CA PHE A 220 4.51 6.73 -20.37
C PHE A 220 5.15 5.89 -21.48
N ALA A 221 4.49 5.73 -22.62
CA ALA A 221 5.09 5.09 -23.78
C ALA A 221 6.31 5.89 -24.28
N GLU A 222 6.20 7.22 -24.39
CA GLU A 222 7.34 8.10 -24.74
C GLU A 222 8.49 8.00 -23.72
N VAL A 223 8.18 7.98 -22.42
CA VAL A 223 9.18 7.77 -21.37
C VAL A 223 9.87 6.41 -21.52
N ALA A 224 9.11 5.34 -21.77
CA ALA A 224 9.65 4.00 -21.95
C ALA A 224 10.55 3.89 -23.20
N LEU A 225 10.12 4.48 -24.31
CA LEU A 225 10.87 4.51 -25.56
C LEU A 225 12.21 5.26 -25.45
N SER A 226 12.34 6.16 -24.46
CA SER A 226 13.61 6.86 -24.21
C SER A 226 14.73 5.96 -23.64
N GLY A 227 14.41 4.73 -23.21
CA GLY A 227 15.40 3.78 -22.67
C GLY A 227 15.98 4.15 -21.30
N ARG A 228 15.38 5.14 -20.60
CA ARG A 228 15.88 5.67 -19.31
C ARG A 228 15.21 5.07 -18.07
N ILE A 229 14.17 4.27 -18.26
CA ILE A 229 13.52 3.51 -17.20
C ILE A 229 13.75 2.02 -17.47
N SER A 230 13.84 1.24 -16.40
CA SER A 230 14.06 -0.20 -16.53
C SER A 230 12.82 -0.91 -17.10
N VAL A 231 13.03 -2.10 -17.65
CA VAL A 231 11.97 -3.03 -18.07
C VAL A 231 11.05 -3.35 -16.88
N GLN A 232 11.60 -3.44 -15.66
CA GLN A 232 10.83 -3.67 -14.44
C GLN A 232 9.90 -2.48 -14.14
N CYS A 233 10.37 -1.25 -14.28
CA CYS A 233 9.53 -0.06 -14.14
C CYS A 233 8.43 -0.01 -15.21
N ILE A 234 8.75 -0.35 -16.47
CA ILE A 234 7.77 -0.48 -17.56
C ILE A 234 6.69 -1.52 -17.23
N GLN A 235 7.06 -2.66 -16.65
CA GLN A 235 6.11 -3.69 -16.21
C GLN A 235 5.20 -3.19 -15.09
N LEU A 236 5.72 -2.41 -14.13
CA LEU A 236 4.88 -1.78 -13.11
C LEU A 236 3.86 -0.83 -13.72
N LEU A 237 4.31 0.04 -14.62
CA LEU A 237 3.40 0.97 -15.29
C LEU A 237 2.31 0.21 -16.08
N SER A 238 2.68 -0.85 -16.80
CA SER A 238 1.73 -1.71 -17.52
C SER A 238 0.71 -2.36 -16.57
N SER A 239 1.11 -2.77 -15.37
CA SER A 239 0.19 -3.33 -14.36
C SER A 239 -0.86 -2.32 -13.90
N VAL A 240 -0.49 -1.03 -13.73
CA VAL A 240 -1.42 0.04 -13.35
C VAL A 240 -2.49 0.25 -14.43
N ALA A 241 -2.11 0.18 -15.71
CA ALA A 241 -3.05 0.33 -16.82
C ALA A 241 -4.17 -0.73 -16.79
N SER A 242 -3.87 -1.94 -16.29
CA SER A 242 -4.88 -3.01 -16.18
C SER A 242 -6.01 -2.69 -15.20
N TRP A 243 -5.78 -1.80 -14.23
CA TRP A 243 -6.78 -1.47 -13.20
C TRP A 243 -7.85 -0.52 -13.71
N GLN A 244 -7.66 0.13 -14.85
CA GLN A 244 -8.62 1.11 -15.36
C GLN A 244 -10.01 0.50 -15.55
N SER A 245 -10.08 -0.76 -16.01
CA SER A 245 -11.32 -1.53 -16.06
C SER A 245 -11.95 -1.73 -14.68
N LEU A 246 -11.15 -2.15 -13.70
CA LEU A 246 -11.57 -2.37 -12.32
C LEU A 246 -12.04 -1.08 -11.64
N ILE A 247 -11.53 0.08 -12.03
CA ILE A 247 -11.92 1.38 -11.45
C ILE A 247 -13.21 1.88 -12.10
N ASN A 248 -13.32 1.77 -13.43
CA ASN A 248 -14.44 2.30 -14.21
C ASN A 248 -15.72 1.47 -14.10
N GLU A 249 -15.66 0.23 -13.59
CA GLU A 249 -16.84 -0.54 -13.26
C GLU A 249 -17.64 0.17 -12.14
N SER A 250 -18.66 0.94 -12.49
CA SER A 250 -19.53 1.57 -11.49
C SER A 250 -20.25 0.49 -10.66
N PRO A 251 -20.33 0.64 -9.31
CA PRO A 251 -21.14 -0.25 -8.48
C PRO A 251 -22.65 -0.16 -8.79
N THR A 252 -23.08 0.82 -9.58
CA THR A 252 -24.49 1.18 -9.77
C THR A 252 -25.14 0.63 -11.06
N THR A 253 -24.39 0.02 -11.98
CA THR A 253 -24.96 -0.36 -13.30
C THR A 253 -24.91 -1.84 -13.64
N SER A 254 -24.51 -2.72 -12.72
CA SER A 254 -24.66 -4.16 -12.94
C SER A 254 -25.45 -4.80 -11.82
N SER A 255 -26.44 -5.58 -12.24
CA SER A 255 -26.96 -6.77 -11.57
C SER A 255 -25.86 -7.82 -11.31
N GLY A 256 -24.69 -7.38 -10.86
CA GLY A 256 -23.56 -8.24 -10.52
C GLY A 256 -23.84 -8.93 -9.19
N SER A 257 -23.56 -10.22 -9.12
CA SER A 257 -23.67 -10.97 -7.86
C SER A 257 -22.73 -10.36 -6.82
N SER A 258 -23.08 -10.47 -5.53
CA SER A 258 -22.23 -10.03 -4.41
C SER A 258 -20.79 -10.56 -4.49
N ASP A 259 -20.62 -11.72 -5.12
CA ASP A 259 -19.32 -12.35 -5.34
C ASP A 259 -18.42 -11.62 -6.35
N GLN A 260 -18.99 -11.03 -7.42
CA GLN A 260 -18.22 -10.28 -8.41
C GLN A 260 -17.67 -8.97 -7.81
N THR A 261 -18.50 -8.25 -7.05
CA THR A 261 -18.06 -7.05 -6.33
C THR A 261 -16.96 -7.37 -5.33
N ARG A 262 -17.09 -8.49 -4.61
CA ARG A 262 -16.07 -8.93 -3.65
C ARG A 262 -14.75 -9.29 -4.32
N ASP A 263 -14.76 -10.04 -5.42
CA ASP A 263 -13.53 -10.37 -6.18
C ASP A 263 -12.85 -9.11 -6.70
N ARG A 264 -13.61 -8.20 -7.31
CA ARG A 264 -13.11 -6.90 -7.77
C ARG A 264 -12.43 -6.12 -6.65
N LEU A 265 -13.06 -5.99 -5.49
CA LEU A 265 -12.50 -5.27 -4.35
C LEU A 265 -11.27 -5.95 -3.75
N CYS A 266 -11.22 -7.29 -3.74
CA CYS A 266 -10.04 -8.04 -3.30
C CYS A 266 -8.86 -7.82 -4.26
N ARG A 267 -9.10 -7.73 -5.57
CA ARG A 267 -8.08 -7.37 -6.57
C ARG A 267 -7.62 -5.92 -6.42
N LEU A 268 -8.55 -4.97 -6.29
CA LEU A 268 -8.24 -3.56 -6.01
C LEU A 268 -7.52 -3.36 -4.67
N PHE A 269 -7.66 -4.30 -3.74
CA PHE A 269 -6.91 -4.29 -2.50
C PHE A 269 -5.51 -4.89 -2.64
N CYS A 270 -5.35 -5.90 -3.50
CA CYS A 270 -4.10 -6.63 -3.68
C CYS A 270 -3.18 -5.97 -4.70
N ASP A 271 -3.61 -5.85 -5.96
CA ASP A 271 -2.75 -5.50 -7.10
C ASP A 271 -2.09 -4.12 -6.93
N PRO A 272 -2.81 -3.07 -6.47
CA PRO A 272 -2.20 -1.78 -6.14
C PRO A 272 -1.06 -1.88 -5.11
N ARG A 273 -1.28 -2.64 -4.04
CA ARG A 273 -0.26 -2.80 -2.99
C ARG A 273 0.98 -3.50 -3.54
N GLU A 274 0.82 -4.47 -4.43
CA GLU A 274 1.96 -5.18 -5.05
C GLU A 274 2.78 -4.25 -5.94
N CYS A 275 2.11 -3.38 -6.69
CA CYS A 275 2.76 -2.34 -7.46
C CYS A 275 3.55 -1.38 -6.55
N ALA A 276 2.95 -0.91 -5.45
CA ALA A 276 3.64 -0.03 -4.50
C ALA A 276 4.86 -0.70 -3.86
N ARG A 277 4.73 -1.97 -3.41
CA ARG A 277 5.84 -2.78 -2.89
C ARG A 277 6.95 -2.88 -3.92
N ASN A 278 6.64 -3.28 -5.15
CA ASN A 278 7.64 -3.45 -6.19
C ASN A 278 8.32 -2.14 -6.57
N ALA A 279 7.61 -1.01 -6.56
CA ALA A 279 8.21 0.31 -6.76
C ALA A 279 9.26 0.63 -5.69
N VAL A 280 8.99 0.31 -4.43
CA VAL A 280 9.98 0.45 -3.34
C VAL A 280 11.16 -0.51 -3.51
N LEU A 281 10.93 -1.74 -3.98
CA LEU A 281 12.02 -2.68 -4.28
C LEU A 281 12.95 -2.17 -5.39
N ILE A 282 12.41 -1.54 -6.43
CA ILE A 282 13.19 -0.88 -7.48
C ILE A 282 14.01 0.28 -6.88
N LEU A 283 13.40 1.12 -6.03
CA LEU A 283 14.11 2.21 -5.33
C LEU A 283 15.27 1.70 -4.48
N LEU A 284 15.03 0.64 -3.70
CA LEU A 284 16.04 0.00 -2.86
C LEU A 284 17.18 -0.56 -3.70
N TYR A 285 16.87 -1.23 -4.81
CA TYR A 285 17.90 -1.72 -5.72
C TYR A 285 18.74 -0.59 -6.33
N MET A 286 18.10 0.47 -6.83
CA MET A 286 18.81 1.60 -7.44
C MET A 286 19.74 2.26 -6.40
N LYS A 287 19.28 2.39 -5.15
CA LYS A 287 20.09 2.88 -4.01
C LYS A 287 21.30 1.97 -3.76
N ARG A 288 21.09 0.67 -3.58
CA ARG A 288 22.16 -0.33 -3.33
C ARG A 288 23.19 -0.36 -4.47
N SER A 289 22.73 -0.19 -5.71
CA SER A 289 23.57 -0.22 -6.91
C SER A 289 24.26 1.12 -7.21
N GLY A 290 24.09 2.14 -6.36
CA GLY A 290 24.65 3.48 -6.58
C GLY A 290 24.18 4.13 -7.88
N LYS A 291 22.98 3.78 -8.37
CA LYS A 291 22.45 4.35 -9.61
C LYS A 291 22.21 5.86 -9.43
N PRO A 292 22.51 6.68 -10.46
CA PRO A 292 22.28 8.10 -10.38
C PRO A 292 20.78 8.40 -10.25
N LEU A 293 20.48 9.48 -9.52
CA LEU A 293 19.12 10.01 -9.41
C LEU A 293 18.57 10.34 -10.81
N GLY A 294 17.27 10.11 -11.01
CA GLY A 294 16.65 10.29 -12.33
C GLY A 294 15.14 10.10 -12.30
N LEU A 295 14.52 10.11 -13.49
CA LEU A 295 13.08 10.01 -13.64
C LEU A 295 12.51 8.72 -13.02
N GLU A 296 13.23 7.60 -13.13
CA GLU A 296 12.80 6.31 -12.58
C GLU A 296 12.60 6.35 -11.06
N TYR A 297 13.46 7.08 -10.32
CA TYR A 297 13.25 7.31 -8.89
C TYR A 297 11.95 8.07 -8.62
N ILE A 298 11.67 9.10 -9.42
CA ILE A 298 10.47 9.92 -9.25
C ILE A 298 9.21 9.09 -9.54
N ILE A 299 9.23 8.29 -10.61
CA ILE A 299 8.14 7.35 -10.94
C ILE A 299 7.90 6.37 -9.79
N CYS A 300 8.95 5.71 -9.29
CA CYS A 300 8.78 4.70 -8.26
C CYS A 300 8.34 5.31 -6.91
N ILE A 301 8.84 6.50 -6.54
CA ILE A 301 8.37 7.22 -5.34
C ILE A 301 6.90 7.62 -5.51
N GLY A 302 6.53 8.17 -6.68
CA GLY A 302 5.15 8.55 -6.97
C GLY A 302 4.22 7.34 -6.89
N LEU A 303 4.56 6.21 -7.52
CA LEU A 303 3.77 4.97 -7.41
C LEU A 303 3.67 4.46 -5.98
N ALA A 304 4.75 4.49 -5.20
CA ALA A 304 4.74 4.09 -3.79
C ALA A 304 3.77 4.94 -2.94
N ILE A 305 3.65 6.23 -3.22
CA ILE A 305 2.73 7.15 -2.51
C ILE A 305 1.30 7.02 -3.05
N CYS A 306 1.12 7.10 -4.37
CA CYS A 306 -0.20 7.23 -5.01
C CYS A 306 -1.04 5.95 -4.88
N VAL A 307 -0.38 4.80 -4.94
CA VAL A 307 -1.03 3.49 -5.02
C VAL A 307 -1.26 2.89 -3.63
N ARG A 308 -0.68 3.50 -2.58
CA ARG A 308 -0.93 3.10 -1.20
C ARG A 308 -2.37 3.44 -0.79
N HIS A 309 -2.99 2.55 -0.02
CA HIS A 309 -4.26 2.86 0.64
C HIS A 309 -4.03 3.87 1.76
N LEU A 310 -5.01 4.73 1.99
CA LEU A 310 -4.94 5.73 3.05
C LEU A 310 -6.09 5.46 4.01
N SER A 311 -5.73 5.21 5.27
CA SER A 311 -6.69 5.31 6.37
C SER A 311 -6.79 6.78 6.79
N GLN A 312 -7.98 7.17 7.25
CA GLN A 312 -8.25 8.49 7.81
C GLN A 312 -7.41 8.81 9.05
N GLU A 313 -6.81 7.78 9.70
CA GLU A 313 -6.02 7.91 10.92
C GLU A 313 -4.52 7.67 10.66
N ASN A 314 -3.82 8.68 10.12
CA ASN A 314 -2.45 8.51 9.60
C ASN A 314 -1.35 8.79 10.64
N ARG A 315 -0.85 7.73 11.29
CA ARG A 315 0.51 7.73 11.90
C ARG A 315 1.64 7.50 10.87
N THR A 316 1.33 7.18 9.62
CA THR A 316 2.34 6.91 8.56
C THR A 316 2.94 8.15 7.91
N SER A 317 2.55 9.36 8.35
CA SER A 317 3.01 10.64 7.79
C SER A 317 4.53 10.82 7.83
N LEU A 318 5.23 10.12 8.73
CA LEU A 318 6.68 10.17 8.84
C LEU A 318 7.38 9.58 7.61
N PHE A 319 6.88 8.44 7.10
CA PHE A 319 7.40 7.82 5.87
C PHE A 319 7.07 8.65 4.64
N ASP A 320 5.88 9.26 4.60
CA ASP A 320 5.47 10.15 3.51
C ASP A 320 6.38 11.37 3.41
N ASN A 321 6.68 12.01 4.54
CA ASN A 321 7.59 13.15 4.58
C ASN A 321 9.00 12.80 4.08
N LYS A 322 9.52 11.60 4.44
CA LYS A 322 10.84 11.14 3.98
C LYS A 322 10.83 10.75 2.48
N LEU A 323 9.76 10.14 1.99
CA LEU A 323 9.60 9.85 0.56
C LEU A 323 9.52 11.13 -0.28
N LEU A 324 8.76 12.13 0.20
CA LEU A 324 8.64 13.43 -0.45
C LEU A 324 9.96 14.21 -0.43
N ASP A 325 10.77 14.12 0.64
CA ASP A 325 12.16 14.62 0.64
C ASP A 325 12.99 14.00 -0.48
N SER A 326 12.94 12.67 -0.57
CA SER A 326 13.65 11.94 -1.62
C SER A 326 13.17 12.39 -3.01
N MET A 327 11.86 12.55 -3.20
CA MET A 327 11.28 13.03 -4.46
C MET A 327 11.79 14.44 -4.82
N MET A 328 11.78 15.39 -3.87
CA MET A 328 12.32 16.73 -4.08
C MET A 328 13.80 16.70 -4.45
N LYS A 329 14.61 15.89 -3.76
CA LYS A 329 16.03 15.72 -4.07
C LYS A 329 16.24 15.22 -5.50
N ASN A 330 15.45 14.24 -5.93
CA ASN A 330 15.49 13.68 -7.28
C ASN A 330 15.06 14.72 -8.34
N ILE A 331 13.97 15.45 -8.12
CA ILE A 331 13.50 16.51 -9.03
C ILE A 331 14.59 17.59 -9.18
N LYS A 332 15.22 18.02 -8.08
CA LYS A 332 16.31 19.02 -8.11
C LYS A 332 17.53 18.53 -8.88
N ALA A 333 17.87 17.24 -8.79
CA ALA A 333 19.04 16.65 -9.45
C ALA A 333 18.92 16.61 -10.99
N ILE A 334 17.70 16.61 -11.55
CA ILE A 334 17.48 16.59 -13.00
C ILE A 334 17.80 17.97 -13.58
N LYS A 335 18.93 18.11 -14.29
CA LYS A 335 19.38 19.38 -14.87
C LYS A 335 18.73 19.72 -16.22
N SER A 336 18.57 18.71 -17.07
CA SER A 336 18.08 18.88 -18.46
C SER A 336 17.03 17.82 -18.77
N PRO A 337 15.79 17.97 -18.27
CA PRO A 337 14.72 17.03 -18.56
C PRO A 337 14.28 17.14 -20.02
N GLN A 338 13.98 15.99 -20.61
CA GLN A 338 13.25 15.94 -21.89
C GLN A 338 11.80 16.43 -21.66
N PRO A 339 11.08 16.82 -22.72
CA PRO A 339 9.67 17.21 -22.60
C PRO A 339 8.82 16.14 -21.90
N SER A 340 8.96 14.87 -22.28
CA SER A 340 8.23 13.74 -21.68
C SER A 340 8.57 13.53 -20.19
N ASP A 341 9.80 13.83 -19.76
CA ASP A 341 10.16 13.77 -18.33
C ASP A 341 9.42 14.84 -17.54
N SER A 342 9.42 16.07 -18.07
CA SER A 342 8.83 17.22 -17.41
C SER A 342 7.32 17.02 -17.25
N GLU A 343 6.70 16.47 -18.29
CA GLU A 343 5.29 16.08 -18.31
C GLU A 343 4.99 14.96 -17.29
N ALA A 344 5.82 13.92 -17.22
CA ALA A 344 5.65 12.83 -16.26
C ALA A 344 5.87 13.28 -14.81
N ILE A 345 6.88 14.12 -14.57
CA ILE A 345 7.14 14.72 -13.24
C ILE A 345 5.96 15.58 -12.80
N LEU A 346 5.42 16.41 -13.70
CA LEU A 346 4.23 17.22 -13.40
C LEU A 346 3.04 16.34 -13.02
N TRP A 347 2.72 15.35 -13.85
CA TRP A 347 1.58 14.47 -13.60
C TRP A 347 1.74 13.74 -12.25
N LEU A 348 2.91 13.15 -11.99
CA LEU A 348 3.18 12.47 -10.72
C LEU A 348 3.08 13.42 -9.52
N SER A 349 3.67 14.61 -9.58
CA SER A 349 3.60 15.58 -8.49
C SER A 349 2.15 16.03 -8.20
N LEU A 350 1.31 16.14 -9.23
CA LEU A 350 -0.09 16.50 -9.05
C LEU A 350 -0.89 15.36 -8.41
N ILE A 351 -0.71 14.11 -8.85
CA ILE A 351 -1.39 12.95 -8.25
C ILE A 351 -0.89 12.71 -6.82
N VAL A 352 0.41 12.85 -6.56
CA VAL A 352 0.99 12.75 -5.21
C VAL A 352 0.40 13.84 -4.30
N ASN A 353 0.34 15.08 -4.77
CA ASN A 353 -0.29 16.16 -4.03
C ASN A 353 -1.74 15.80 -3.72
N TRP A 354 -2.56 15.55 -4.74
CA TRP A 354 -3.97 15.18 -4.58
C TRP A 354 -4.18 14.03 -3.58
N ARG A 355 -3.39 12.96 -3.70
CA ARG A 355 -3.53 11.78 -2.84
C ARG A 355 -3.20 12.09 -1.38
N THR A 356 -2.32 13.03 -1.12
CA THR A 356 -1.88 13.41 0.24
C THR A 356 -2.72 14.52 0.88
N GLN A 357 -3.71 15.08 0.18
CA GLN A 357 -4.67 16.07 0.71
C GLN A 357 -5.83 15.43 1.52
N SER A 358 -5.53 14.41 2.32
CA SER A 358 -6.52 13.75 3.21
C SER A 358 -6.89 14.64 4.43
N ILE A 359 -7.63 14.11 5.41
CA ILE A 359 -8.02 14.82 6.65
C ILE A 359 -6.81 15.45 7.36
N HIS A 360 -5.64 14.85 7.23
CA HIS A 360 -4.36 15.41 7.67
C HIS A 360 -3.44 15.65 6.46
N PRO A 361 -3.48 16.85 5.86
CA PRO A 361 -2.67 17.17 4.69
C PRO A 361 -1.17 17.08 4.98
N VAL A 362 -0.43 16.48 4.05
CA VAL A 362 1.05 16.46 4.12
C VAL A 362 1.57 17.71 3.42
N LYS A 363 1.88 18.77 4.21
CA LYS A 363 2.38 20.06 3.69
C LYS A 363 3.53 19.90 2.67
N LYS A 364 4.38 18.91 2.86
CA LYS A 364 5.53 18.66 1.99
C LYS A 364 5.17 18.27 0.55
N ALA A 365 3.98 17.74 0.33
CA ALA A 365 3.48 17.46 -1.00
C ALA A 365 3.12 18.74 -1.76
N ASP A 366 2.82 19.82 -1.03
CA ASP A 366 2.69 21.15 -1.60
C ASP A 366 4.05 21.67 -2.07
N ASP A 367 5.07 21.58 -1.21
CA ASP A 367 6.43 22.00 -1.56
C ASP A 367 6.97 21.29 -2.82
N VAL A 368 6.61 20.01 -3.01
CA VAL A 368 6.94 19.24 -4.23
C VAL A 368 6.25 19.82 -5.46
N LEU A 369 4.96 20.14 -5.37
CA LEU A 369 4.19 20.67 -6.49
C LEU A 369 4.67 22.09 -6.86
N ASP A 370 4.91 22.94 -5.87
CA ASP A 370 5.41 24.31 -6.05
C ASP A 370 6.80 24.32 -6.73
N LEU A 371 7.68 23.41 -6.32
CA LEU A 371 8.99 23.20 -6.95
C LEU A 371 8.85 22.86 -8.44
N VAL A 372 7.92 21.97 -8.80
CA VAL A 372 7.71 21.51 -10.17
C VAL A 372 7.12 22.61 -11.04
N ILE A 373 6.11 23.34 -10.54
CA ILE A 373 5.50 24.46 -11.26
C ILE A 373 6.53 25.56 -11.53
N THR A 374 7.37 25.87 -10.53
CA THR A 374 8.45 26.86 -10.67
C THR A 374 9.49 26.41 -11.70
N LYS A 375 9.83 25.12 -11.71
CA LYS A 375 10.83 24.55 -12.61
C LYS A 375 10.35 24.42 -14.06
N PHE A 376 9.04 24.30 -14.29
CA PHE A 376 8.43 24.08 -15.61
C PHE A 376 7.40 25.16 -15.97
N PRO A 377 7.82 26.41 -16.22
CA PRO A 377 6.92 27.55 -16.43
C PRO A 377 6.05 27.45 -17.69
N GLY A 378 6.38 26.56 -18.64
CA GLY A 378 5.57 26.32 -19.84
C GLY A 378 4.15 25.80 -19.56
N LEU A 379 3.90 25.32 -18.33
CA LEU A 379 2.70 24.60 -17.88
C LEU A 379 1.84 25.39 -16.86
N GLN A 380 1.84 26.73 -16.96
CA GLN A 380 1.15 27.64 -16.02
C GLN A 380 -0.37 27.79 -16.21
N THR A 381 -0.99 27.13 -17.20
CA THR A 381 -2.44 27.19 -17.35
C THR A 381 -3.05 25.81 -17.16
N TRP A 382 -4.18 25.74 -16.44
CA TRP A 382 -4.88 24.49 -16.24
C TRP A 382 -5.19 23.77 -17.56
N LYS A 383 -5.54 24.51 -18.62
CA LYS A 383 -5.76 23.93 -19.95
C LYS A 383 -4.56 23.12 -20.43
N LYS A 384 -3.34 23.67 -20.31
CA LYS A 384 -2.11 22.96 -20.68
C LYS A 384 -1.81 21.78 -19.75
N VAL A 385 -1.96 21.99 -18.43
CA VAL A 385 -1.75 20.93 -17.43
C VAL A 385 -2.70 19.77 -17.64
N SER A 386 -3.98 20.05 -17.90
CA SER A 386 -5.00 19.03 -18.19
C SER A 386 -4.66 18.26 -19.47
N THR A 387 -4.24 18.92 -20.54
CA THR A 387 -3.76 18.24 -21.76
C THR A 387 -2.56 17.33 -21.48
N VAL A 388 -1.60 17.78 -20.67
CA VAL A 388 -0.47 16.93 -20.25
C VAL A 388 -0.96 15.73 -19.44
N CYS A 389 -1.85 15.94 -18.46
CA CYS A 389 -2.35 14.86 -17.62
C CYS A 389 -3.11 13.79 -18.41
N GLN A 390 -3.80 14.18 -19.49
CA GLN A 390 -4.51 13.26 -20.39
C GLN A 390 -3.57 12.34 -21.19
N LYS A 391 -2.28 12.65 -21.30
CA LYS A 391 -1.28 11.74 -21.88
C LYS A 391 -0.91 10.57 -20.97
N PHE A 392 -1.23 10.68 -19.68
CA PHE A 392 -0.95 9.65 -18.66
C PHE A 392 -2.26 8.98 -18.23
N TRP A 393 -2.29 8.31 -17.09
CA TRP A 393 -3.56 7.80 -16.56
C TRP A 393 -4.46 8.95 -16.16
N TRP A 394 -5.58 9.05 -16.86
CA TRP A 394 -6.61 10.05 -16.65
C TRP A 394 -7.91 9.37 -16.23
N PHE A 395 -8.46 9.82 -15.11
CA PHE A 395 -9.74 9.38 -14.59
C PHE A 395 -10.61 10.62 -14.47
N ASP A 396 -11.74 10.67 -15.18
CA ASP A 396 -12.57 11.88 -15.24
C ASP A 396 -13.09 12.31 -13.86
N CYS A 397 -13.31 11.34 -12.96
CA CYS A 397 -13.69 11.62 -11.57
C CYS A 397 -12.64 12.42 -10.78
N LEU A 398 -11.39 12.46 -11.23
CA LEU A 398 -10.30 13.18 -10.56
C LEU A 398 -10.12 14.60 -11.08
N LYS A 399 -10.74 14.96 -12.22
CA LYS A 399 -10.48 16.22 -12.92
C LYS A 399 -10.62 17.44 -12.00
N ASP A 400 -11.76 17.59 -11.35
CA ASP A 400 -12.08 18.76 -10.53
C ASP A 400 -11.18 18.83 -9.28
N ASP A 401 -10.86 17.67 -8.72
CA ASP A 401 -9.98 17.53 -7.57
C ASP A 401 -8.53 17.92 -7.91
N LEU A 402 -8.03 17.48 -9.07
CA LEU A 402 -6.71 17.83 -9.57
C LEU A 402 -6.61 19.32 -9.91
N GLU A 403 -7.67 19.90 -10.49
CA GLU A 403 -7.72 21.35 -10.75
C GLU A 403 -7.64 22.15 -9.45
N LYS A 404 -8.38 21.74 -8.42
CA LYS A 404 -8.31 22.38 -7.09
C LYS A 404 -6.91 22.30 -6.49
N CYS A 405 -6.23 21.15 -6.60
CA CYS A 405 -4.86 21.00 -6.09
C CYS A 405 -3.89 21.93 -6.83
N TRP A 406 -4.01 22.01 -8.16
CA TRP A 406 -3.20 22.89 -8.99
C TRP A 406 -3.47 24.38 -8.73
N ARG A 407 -4.72 24.80 -8.51
CA ARG A 407 -5.03 26.21 -8.21
C ARG A 407 -4.44 26.65 -6.87
N LYS A 408 -4.51 25.80 -5.85
CA LYS A 408 -3.96 26.09 -4.51
C LYS A 408 -2.47 26.43 -4.51
N SER A 409 -1.67 25.88 -5.42
CA SER A 409 -0.24 26.22 -5.52
C SER A 409 0.04 27.63 -6.06
N PHE A 410 -0.94 28.32 -6.65
CA PHE A 410 -0.79 29.72 -7.08
C PHE A 410 -1.39 30.73 -6.10
N GLU A 411 -2.15 30.26 -5.10
CA GLU A 411 -2.78 31.09 -4.08
C GLU A 411 -1.91 31.26 -2.82
N ARG A 412 -0.74 30.62 -2.77
CA ARG A 412 0.25 30.66 -1.69
C ARG A 412 1.43 31.53 -2.07
#